data_AF-A0A651FP51-F1
#
_entry.id   AF-A0A651FP51-F1
#
_cell.length_a   1.000
_cell.length_b   1.000
_cell.length_c   1.000
_cell.angle_alpha   90.00
_cell.angle_beta   90.00
_cell.angle_gamma   90.00
#
_symmetry.space_group_name_H-M   'P 1'
#
loop_
_entity.id
_entity.type
_entity.pdbx_description
1 polymer ?
#
loop_
_entity_poly.entity_id
_entity_poly.type
_entity_poly.pdbx_seq_one_letter_code
_entity_poly.pdbx_strand_id
1 'polypeptide(L)'
;MSRATDNRLDNRLNDRLGKAAEARKAMLDRFKNRPSADDPDVIARNAERATLAAAREARQAERDAERKANSDREASERAERKTREAAESAEALAAQADAVENLAAEQKAARDARYAARKARKN
;
A
#
# COMPACT_ATOMS: atom_id res chain seq x y z
N MET A 1 -54.66 11.20 -18.73
CA MET A 1 -53.20 11.23 -18.98
C MET A 1 -52.54 9.83 -19.05
N SER A 2 -53.24 8.72 -18.78
CA SER A 2 -52.64 7.36 -18.68
C SER A 2 -52.21 6.69 -20.01
N ARG A 3 -52.97 6.87 -21.10
CA ARG A 3 -52.79 6.06 -22.34
C ARG A 3 -51.44 6.30 -23.06
N ALA A 4 -50.82 7.47 -22.88
CA ALA A 4 -49.55 7.81 -23.52
C ALA A 4 -48.31 7.28 -22.76
N THR A 5 -48.42 7.13 -21.44
CA THR A 5 -47.35 6.54 -20.61
C THR A 5 -47.31 5.03 -20.74
N ASP A 6 -48.47 4.39 -20.83
CA ASP A 6 -48.59 2.93 -21.00
C ASP A 6 -47.95 2.48 -22.33
N ASN A 7 -48.24 3.17 -23.44
CA ASN A 7 -47.66 2.88 -24.75
C ASN A 7 -46.12 3.05 -24.80
N ARG A 8 -45.56 4.00 -24.06
CA ARG A 8 -44.09 4.18 -23.97
C ARG A 8 -43.41 3.03 -23.21
N LEU A 9 -44.07 2.53 -22.17
CA LEU A 9 -43.56 1.41 -21.38
C LEU A 9 -43.62 0.11 -22.19
N ASP A 10 -44.71 -0.10 -22.93
CA ASP A 10 -44.87 -1.24 -23.84
C ASP A 10 -43.81 -1.24 -24.94
N ASN A 11 -43.56 -0.09 -25.58
CA ASN A 11 -42.49 0.04 -26.58
C ASN A 11 -41.11 -0.26 -26.00
N ARG A 12 -40.79 0.26 -24.79
CA ARG A 12 -39.51 -0.01 -24.12
C ARG A 12 -39.35 -1.48 -23.74
N LEU A 13 -40.43 -2.14 -23.33
CA LEU A 13 -40.42 -3.56 -23.02
C LEU A 13 -40.18 -4.38 -24.30
N ASN A 14 -40.90 -4.06 -25.37
CA ASN A 14 -40.73 -4.70 -26.68
C ASN A 14 -39.31 -4.54 -27.23
N ASP A 15 -38.70 -3.35 -27.11
CA ASP A 15 -37.31 -3.11 -27.50
C ASP A 15 -36.32 -3.98 -26.72
N ARG A 16 -36.56 -4.17 -25.42
CA ARG A 16 -35.71 -5.01 -24.56
C ARG A 16 -35.85 -6.50 -24.93
N LEU A 17 -37.07 -6.96 -25.20
CA LEU A 17 -37.33 -8.32 -25.63
C LEU A 17 -36.72 -8.59 -27.00
N GLY A 18 -36.83 -7.65 -27.94
CA GLY A 18 -36.18 -7.70 -29.25
C GLY A 18 -34.66 -7.80 -29.12
N LYS A 19 -34.02 -6.90 -28.36
CA LYS A 19 -32.57 -6.94 -28.12
C LYS A 19 -32.10 -8.22 -27.44
N ALA A 20 -32.89 -8.75 -26.50
CA ALA A 20 -32.57 -10.02 -25.85
C ALA A 20 -32.65 -11.21 -26.83
N ALA A 21 -33.66 -11.21 -27.72
CA ALA A 21 -33.80 -12.23 -28.75
C ALA A 21 -32.65 -12.16 -29.78
N GLU A 22 -32.27 -10.96 -30.22
CA GLU A 22 -31.13 -10.73 -31.10
C GLU A 22 -29.81 -11.16 -30.44
N ALA A 23 -29.60 -10.83 -29.15
CA ALA A 23 -28.41 -11.24 -28.42
C ALA A 23 -28.30 -12.77 -28.31
N ARG A 24 -29.43 -13.46 -28.05
CA ARG A 24 -29.48 -14.93 -28.02
C ARG A 24 -29.20 -15.52 -29.39
N LYS A 25 -29.79 -14.98 -30.45
CA LYS A 25 -29.53 -15.40 -31.83
C LYS A 25 -28.05 -15.23 -32.17
N ALA A 26 -27.47 -14.07 -31.87
CA ALA A 26 -26.05 -13.79 -32.10
C ALA A 26 -25.13 -14.73 -31.31
N MET A 27 -25.47 -15.12 -30.08
CA MET A 27 -24.71 -16.12 -29.32
C MET A 27 -24.76 -17.50 -29.96
N LEU A 28 -25.94 -17.95 -30.41
CA LEU A 28 -26.10 -19.23 -31.09
C LEU A 28 -25.37 -19.25 -32.44
N ASP A 29 -25.46 -18.18 -33.21
CA ASP A 29 -24.76 -18.06 -34.49
C ASP A 29 -23.24 -18.06 -34.29
N ARG A 30 -22.73 -17.35 -33.26
CA ARG A 30 -21.30 -17.44 -32.88
C ARG A 30 -20.87 -18.83 -32.45
N PHE A 31 -21.73 -19.57 -31.75
CA PHE A 31 -21.43 -20.94 -31.33
C PHE A 31 -21.38 -21.90 -32.51
N LYS A 32 -22.35 -21.81 -33.42
CA LYS A 32 -22.40 -22.63 -34.66
C LYS A 32 -21.24 -22.34 -35.59
N ASN A 33 -20.84 -21.08 -35.71
CA ASN A 33 -19.72 -20.64 -36.56
C ASN A 33 -18.37 -20.67 -35.85
N ARG A 34 -18.28 -21.25 -34.65
CA ARG A 34 -17.00 -21.30 -33.92
C ARG A 34 -16.07 -22.27 -34.64
N PRO A 35 -14.83 -21.87 -34.96
CA PRO A 35 -13.85 -22.80 -35.52
C PRO A 35 -13.55 -23.94 -34.54
N SER A 36 -13.17 -25.11 -35.06
CA SER A 36 -12.78 -26.25 -34.23
C SER A 36 -11.54 -25.92 -33.38
N ALA A 37 -11.33 -26.65 -32.30
CA ALA A 37 -10.10 -26.55 -31.51
C ALA A 37 -8.86 -26.97 -32.33
N ASP A 38 -9.06 -27.86 -33.31
CA ASP A 38 -8.02 -28.37 -34.20
C ASP A 38 -7.79 -27.48 -35.43
N ASP A 39 -8.52 -26.37 -35.54
CA ASP A 39 -8.32 -25.40 -36.62
C ASP A 39 -6.92 -24.75 -36.48
N PRO A 40 -6.08 -24.74 -37.54
CA PRO A 40 -4.72 -24.22 -37.47
C PRO A 40 -4.65 -22.77 -36.98
N ASP A 41 -5.65 -21.94 -37.30
CA ASP A 41 -5.68 -20.54 -36.86
C ASP A 41 -6.05 -20.41 -35.38
N VAL A 42 -6.82 -21.36 -34.83
CA VAL A 42 -7.09 -21.43 -33.39
C VAL A 42 -5.85 -21.90 -32.64
N ILE A 43 -5.16 -22.92 -33.15
CA ILE A 43 -3.92 -23.45 -32.57
C ILE A 43 -2.85 -22.35 -32.54
N ALA A 44 -2.62 -21.64 -33.64
CA ALA A 44 -1.65 -20.55 -33.72
C ALA A 44 -1.94 -19.45 -32.68
N ARG A 45 -3.19 -18.98 -32.60
CA ARG A 45 -3.59 -17.97 -31.61
C ARG A 45 -3.44 -18.45 -30.18
N ASN A 46 -3.73 -19.72 -29.91
CA ASN A 46 -3.56 -20.29 -28.57
C ASN A 46 -2.08 -20.41 -28.21
N ALA A 47 -1.22 -20.81 -29.14
CA ALA A 47 0.22 -20.86 -28.96
C ALA A 47 0.79 -19.47 -28.66
N GLU A 48 0.41 -18.44 -29.43
CA GLU A 48 0.81 -17.04 -29.18
C GLU A 48 0.34 -16.53 -27.80
N ARG A 49 -0.88 -16.87 -27.40
CA ARG A 49 -1.38 -16.50 -26.06
C ARG A 49 -0.62 -17.22 -24.96
N ALA A 50 -0.28 -18.50 -25.17
CA ALA A 50 0.49 -19.28 -24.21
C ALA A 50 1.91 -18.73 -24.05
N THR A 51 2.58 -18.36 -25.14
CA THR A 51 3.94 -17.76 -25.08
C THR A 51 3.90 -16.41 -24.35
N LEU A 52 2.90 -15.58 -24.63
CA LEU A 52 2.72 -14.30 -23.96
C LEU A 52 2.36 -14.46 -22.47
N ALA A 53 1.55 -15.46 -22.12
CA ALA A 53 1.20 -15.79 -20.74
C ALA A 53 2.45 -16.24 -19.97
N ALA A 54 3.24 -17.17 -20.53
CA ALA A 54 4.50 -17.62 -19.95
C ALA A 54 5.48 -16.45 -19.75
N ALA A 55 5.60 -15.55 -20.73
CA ALA A 55 6.45 -14.35 -20.61
C ALA A 55 5.94 -13.35 -19.56
N ARG A 56 4.62 -13.29 -19.30
CA ARG A 56 4.06 -12.47 -18.21
C ARG A 56 4.31 -13.12 -16.85
N GLU A 57 4.15 -14.43 -16.75
CA GLU A 57 4.37 -15.20 -15.53
C GLU A 57 5.83 -15.13 -15.09
N ALA A 58 6.78 -15.32 -16.01
CA ALA A 58 8.20 -15.18 -15.73
C ALA A 58 8.54 -13.79 -15.17
N ARG A 59 8.09 -12.72 -15.83
CA ARG A 59 8.29 -11.34 -15.35
C ARG A 59 7.60 -11.06 -14.02
N GLN A 60 6.48 -11.70 -13.73
CA GLN A 60 5.78 -11.54 -12.46
C GLN A 60 6.55 -12.24 -11.34
N ALA A 61 7.02 -13.46 -11.58
CA ALA A 61 7.85 -14.21 -10.65
C ALA A 61 9.15 -13.46 -10.30
N GLU A 62 9.83 -12.87 -11.29
CA GLU A 62 11.01 -12.01 -11.08
C GLU A 62 10.67 -10.81 -10.18
N ARG A 63 9.60 -10.07 -10.50
CA ARG A 63 9.18 -8.92 -9.69
C ARG A 63 8.75 -9.31 -8.28
N ASP A 64 8.12 -10.47 -8.11
CA ASP A 64 7.71 -10.95 -6.79
C ASP A 64 8.92 -11.34 -5.95
N ALA A 65 9.93 -11.99 -6.55
CA ALA A 65 11.19 -12.30 -5.89
C ALA A 65 11.94 -11.02 -5.49
N GLU A 66 12.01 -10.03 -6.37
CA GLU A 66 12.64 -8.73 -6.06
C GLU A 66 11.88 -7.98 -4.96
N ARG A 67 10.55 -7.94 -5.01
CA ARG A 67 9.73 -7.32 -3.96
C ARG A 67 9.94 -7.98 -2.61
N LYS A 68 10.04 -9.31 -2.56
CA LYS A 68 10.32 -10.03 -1.32
C LYS A 68 11.71 -9.65 -0.78
N ALA A 69 12.73 -9.68 -1.62
CA ALA A 69 14.09 -9.31 -1.21
C ALA A 69 14.23 -7.85 -0.76
N ASN A 70 13.48 -6.91 -1.37
CA ASN A 70 13.43 -5.52 -0.93
C ASN A 70 12.69 -5.38 0.40
N SER A 71 11.53 -6.05 0.57
CA SER A 71 10.76 -6.04 1.81
C SER A 71 11.58 -6.57 2.99
N ASP A 72 12.34 -7.64 2.79
CA ASP A 72 13.19 -8.22 3.84
C ASP A 72 14.32 -7.25 4.23
N ARG A 73 14.95 -6.58 3.25
CA ARG A 73 15.95 -5.53 3.51
C ARG A 73 15.38 -4.34 4.27
N GLU A 74 14.26 -3.79 3.81
CA GLU A 74 13.60 -2.68 4.48
C GLU A 74 13.15 -3.01 5.90
N ALA A 75 12.71 -4.25 6.15
CA ALA A 75 12.34 -4.70 7.49
C ALA A 75 13.56 -4.73 8.42
N SER A 76 14.71 -5.21 7.94
CA SER A 76 15.99 -5.19 8.67
C SER A 76 16.43 -3.75 8.97
N GLU A 77 16.47 -2.89 7.95
CA GLU A 77 16.87 -1.49 8.10
C GLU A 77 15.94 -0.71 9.04
N ARG A 78 14.64 -0.97 8.99
CA ARG A 78 13.66 -0.37 9.92
C ARG A 78 13.87 -0.87 11.35
N ALA A 79 14.24 -2.13 11.55
CA ALA A 79 14.55 -2.66 12.87
C ALA A 79 15.82 -2.03 13.43
N GLU A 80 16.90 -1.98 12.65
CA GLU A 80 18.18 -1.34 13.04
C GLU A 80 18.03 0.16 13.32
N ARG A 81 17.24 0.86 12.50
CA ARG A 81 16.96 2.28 12.74
C ARG A 81 16.23 2.49 14.05
N LYS A 82 15.21 1.68 14.33
CA LYS A 82 14.46 1.78 15.60
C LYS A 82 15.32 1.49 16.82
N THR A 83 16.21 0.50 16.74
CA THR A 83 17.11 0.20 17.87
C THR A 83 18.11 1.34 18.08
N ARG A 84 18.64 1.91 17.00
CA ARG A 84 19.53 3.07 17.06
C ARG A 84 18.84 4.31 17.63
N GLU A 85 17.65 4.65 17.12
CA GLU A 85 16.86 5.78 17.62
C GLU A 85 16.48 5.61 19.11
N ALA A 86 16.16 4.38 19.54
CA ALA A 86 15.92 4.07 20.94
C ALA A 86 17.16 4.26 21.81
N ALA A 87 18.34 3.82 21.34
CA ALA A 87 19.60 4.03 22.04
C ALA A 87 19.97 5.52 22.13
N GLU A 88 19.91 6.24 21.01
CA GLU A 88 20.21 7.68 20.94
C GLU A 88 19.26 8.50 21.83
N SER A 89 17.98 8.15 21.87
CA SER A 89 17.02 8.82 22.76
C SER A 89 17.28 8.51 24.24
N ALA A 90 17.65 7.27 24.59
CA ALA A 90 18.03 6.92 25.96
C ALA A 90 19.30 7.66 26.41
N GLU A 91 20.32 7.73 25.56
CA GLU A 91 21.55 8.49 25.82
C GLU A 91 21.27 9.99 25.97
N ALA A 92 20.44 10.57 25.11
CA ALA A 92 20.06 11.97 25.20
C ALA A 92 19.31 12.30 26.50
N LEU A 93 18.41 11.40 26.94
CA LEU A 93 17.70 11.55 28.20
C LEU A 93 18.63 11.46 29.42
N ALA A 94 19.58 10.52 29.40
CA ALA A 94 20.59 10.39 30.45
C ALA A 94 21.46 11.65 30.53
N ALA A 95 21.97 12.13 29.38
CA ALA A 95 22.78 13.34 29.32
C ALA A 95 22.02 14.59 29.80
N GLN A 96 20.72 14.69 29.51
CA GLN A 96 19.88 15.77 30.03
C GLN A 96 19.71 15.68 31.55
N ALA A 97 19.50 14.49 32.09
CA ALA A 97 19.38 14.29 33.54
C ALA A 97 20.68 14.72 34.25
N ASP A 98 21.83 14.27 33.75
CA ASP A 98 23.15 14.64 34.27
C ASP A 98 23.38 16.16 34.19
N ALA A 99 23.00 16.80 33.09
CA ALA A 99 23.13 18.25 32.93
C ALA A 99 22.27 19.02 33.95
N VAL A 100 21.05 18.56 34.20
CA VAL A 100 20.15 19.16 35.20
C VAL A 100 20.70 18.99 36.61
N GLU A 101 21.24 17.82 36.95
CA GLU A 101 21.85 17.57 38.25
C GLU A 101 23.08 18.45 38.48
N ASN A 102 23.97 18.54 37.48
CA ASN A 102 25.16 19.39 37.54
C ASN A 102 24.78 20.88 37.73
N LEU A 103 23.79 21.37 36.97
CA LEU A 103 23.32 22.74 37.12
C LEU A 103 22.73 23.00 38.51
N ALA A 104 21.99 22.04 39.08
CA ALA A 104 21.45 22.16 40.43
C ALA A 104 22.56 22.18 41.49
N ALA A 105 23.61 21.37 41.31
CA ALA A 105 24.79 21.36 42.17
C ALA A 105 25.55 22.70 42.11
N GLU A 106 25.77 23.24 40.91
CA GLU A 106 26.41 24.55 40.71
C GLU A 106 25.61 25.68 41.36
N GLN A 107 24.29 25.71 41.16
CA GLN A 107 23.42 26.71 41.78
C GLN A 107 23.47 26.63 43.31
N LYS A 108 23.50 25.41 43.87
CA LYS A 108 23.63 25.20 45.31
C LYS A 108 24.98 25.72 45.82
N ALA A 109 26.08 25.35 45.16
CA ALA A 109 27.41 25.83 45.51
C ALA A 109 27.50 27.36 45.46
N ALA A 110 26.90 28.00 44.45
CA ALA A 110 26.84 29.46 44.34
C ALA A 110 26.02 30.10 45.47
N ARG A 111 24.89 29.50 45.87
CA ARG A 111 24.10 29.96 47.02
C ARG A 111 24.88 29.84 48.32
N ASP A 112 25.53 28.71 48.54
CA ASP A 112 26.32 28.44 49.76
C ASP A 112 27.51 29.40 49.88
N ALA A 113 28.21 29.68 48.77
CA ALA A 113 29.26 30.69 48.70
C ALA A 113 28.77 32.11 49.05
N ARG A 114 27.60 32.50 48.51
CA ARG A 114 26.96 33.79 48.84
C ARG A 114 26.59 33.87 50.32
N TYR A 115 26.06 32.79 50.88
CA TYR A 115 25.69 32.73 52.29
C TYR A 115 26.92 32.84 53.20
N ALA A 116 28.00 32.12 52.89
CA ALA A 116 29.28 32.21 53.58
C ALA A 116 29.85 33.64 53.54
N ALA A 117 29.88 34.27 52.36
CA ALA A 117 30.34 35.65 52.21
C ALA A 117 29.46 36.68 52.94
N ARG A 118 28.15 36.43 53.08
CA ARG A 118 27.27 37.27 53.89
C ARG A 118 27.52 37.09 55.38
N LYS A 119 27.71 35.85 55.84
CA LYS A 119 28.00 35.54 57.25
C LYS A 119 29.34 36.15 57.68
N ALA A 120 30.38 36.06 56.85
CA ALA A 120 31.68 36.66 57.08
C ALA A 120 31.68 38.20 57.15
N ARG A 121 30.62 38.86 56.67
CA ARG A 121 30.43 40.32 56.79
C ARG A 121 29.63 40.75 58.02
N LYS A 122 28.88 39.81 58.62
CA LYS A 122 28.00 40.07 59.78
C LYS A 122 28.67 39.75 61.12
N ASN A 123 29.71 38.92 61.08
CA ASN A 123 30.66 38.70 62.17
C ASN A 123 31.85 39.62 61.96
#